data_AF-A0A2T4BCU5-F1
#
_entry.id   AF-A0A2T4BCU5-F1
#
_cell.length_a   1.000
_cell.length_b   1.000
_cell.length_c   1.000
_cell.angle_alpha   90.00
_cell.angle_beta   90.00
_cell.angle_gamma   90.00
#
_symmetry.space_group_name_H-M   'P 1'
#
loop_
_entity.id
_entity.type
_entity.pdbx_description
1 polymer ?
#
loop_
_entity_poly.entity_id
_entity_poly.type
_entity_poly.pdbx_seq_one_letter_code
_entity_poly.pdbx_strand_id
1 'polypeptide(L)'
;MFPRESALQEIIDAYTHQTITAGLRGANAVYKAVLGDEKAFNQICAETPLTFAPGLLRVLQSSSPPTTEFFQSLPVTPVTGFWAVYALLLEKPGAPSRLYIGSGTNTQRGVIARFWSYDVQLHVPTMVVSSLQEGYTVSRRGLLCWAPIPRATIVATARVRFLAVEAVFSHVFFAVNNATSLDAASKSFLPWTRASVAWEPLCTHTALKEKPVGNFSLTEEEAAAIDARRRERTREVSSKNSKIYRARGLAEDPIAYRAKIAATKLVWAQNNRDKYNERAAGVRARAIAARRHVCKVCDFVAASAHNLTKHLATKTHQEQVRLAAGGRPKAPSIAALRSRRNAAKALASKRFYCGVCDKNCNTQIHLNQHKESKVHLKAVAAAEAAVAAEALASSESCGFPESCDGSESCGSPESGGSPESDGFLEAFASLESPASAYSTTGP
;
A
#
# COMPACT_ATOMS: atom_id res chain seq x y z
N MET A 1 3.04 -27.37 0.19
CA MET A 1 1.65 -27.24 0.67
C MET A 1 0.99 -26.04 -0.02
N PHE A 2 0.60 -26.18 -1.30
CA PHE A 2 -0.30 -25.27 -2.05
C PHE A 2 -1.26 -25.97 -3.07
N PRO A 3 -1.61 -27.28 -2.96
CA PRO A 3 -2.44 -27.95 -3.98
C PRO A 3 -3.91 -27.50 -4.02
N ARG A 4 -4.36 -26.60 -3.13
CA ARG A 4 -5.77 -26.17 -3.05
C ARG A 4 -6.10 -24.96 -3.92
N GLU A 5 -5.11 -24.10 -4.20
CA GLU A 5 -5.34 -22.89 -5.01
C GLU A 5 -5.50 -23.23 -6.49
N SER A 6 -4.80 -24.26 -6.99
CA SER A 6 -4.92 -24.71 -8.38
C SER A 6 -6.33 -25.21 -8.70
N ALA A 7 -6.94 -25.99 -7.82
CA ALA A 7 -8.28 -26.56 -8.05
C ALA A 7 -9.36 -25.47 -8.20
N LEU A 8 -9.30 -24.40 -7.40
CA LEU A 8 -10.24 -23.29 -7.52
C LEU A 8 -10.02 -22.51 -8.82
N GLN A 9 -8.75 -22.29 -9.20
CA GLN A 9 -8.47 -21.62 -10.46
C GLN A 9 -8.99 -22.44 -11.65
N GLU A 10 -8.75 -23.75 -11.68
CA GLU A 10 -9.25 -24.64 -12.73
C GLU A 10 -10.77 -24.59 -12.88
N ILE A 11 -11.52 -24.62 -11.77
CA ILE A 11 -12.99 -24.50 -11.79
C ILE A 11 -13.43 -23.16 -12.40
N ILE A 12 -12.86 -22.05 -11.94
CA ILE A 12 -13.23 -20.72 -12.41
C ILE A 12 -12.84 -20.51 -13.87
N ASP A 13 -11.66 -20.98 -14.28
CA ASP A 13 -11.19 -20.88 -15.66
C ASP A 13 -12.07 -21.74 -16.59
N ALA A 14 -12.43 -22.96 -16.19
CA ALA A 14 -13.36 -23.80 -16.94
C ALA A 14 -14.74 -23.16 -17.09
N TYR A 15 -15.32 -22.62 -16.00
CA TYR A 15 -16.61 -21.92 -16.05
C TYR A 15 -16.55 -20.67 -16.92
N THR A 16 -15.44 -19.94 -16.87
CA THR A 16 -15.23 -18.74 -17.69
C THR A 16 -15.19 -19.10 -19.17
N HIS A 17 -14.42 -20.12 -19.57
CA HIS A 17 -14.31 -20.55 -20.96
C HIS A 17 -15.64 -21.11 -21.48
N GLN A 18 -16.33 -21.94 -20.69
CA GLN A 18 -17.66 -22.45 -21.02
C GLN A 18 -18.67 -21.31 -21.22
N THR A 19 -18.65 -20.31 -20.34
CA THR A 19 -19.53 -19.13 -20.41
C THR A 19 -19.29 -18.31 -21.68
N ILE A 20 -18.03 -18.15 -22.11
CA ILE A 20 -17.67 -17.47 -23.36
C ILE A 20 -18.12 -18.27 -24.59
N THR A 21 -17.90 -19.59 -24.58
CA THR A 21 -18.15 -20.46 -25.75
C THR A 21 -19.61 -20.80 -25.96
N ALA A 22 -20.42 -20.84 -24.89
CA ALA A 22 -21.86 -21.12 -24.92
C ALA A 22 -22.68 -20.13 -25.78
N GLY A 23 -22.11 -18.99 -26.21
CA GLY A 23 -22.71 -18.13 -27.23
C GLY A 23 -23.95 -17.40 -26.73
N LEU A 24 -23.83 -16.73 -25.59
CA LEU A 24 -24.97 -16.10 -24.92
C LEU A 24 -25.61 -15.00 -25.74
N ARG A 25 -26.94 -14.97 -25.73
CA ARG A 25 -27.70 -13.98 -26.49
C ARG A 25 -27.36 -12.56 -26.01
N GLY A 26 -26.83 -11.77 -26.93
CA GLY A 26 -26.41 -10.39 -26.68
C GLY A 26 -25.05 -10.25 -25.99
N ALA A 27 -24.31 -11.34 -25.76
CA ALA A 27 -22.91 -11.22 -25.41
C ALA A 27 -22.12 -10.60 -26.56
N ASN A 28 -21.14 -9.78 -26.22
CA ASN A 28 -20.31 -9.10 -27.20
C ASN A 28 -19.43 -10.13 -27.93
N ALA A 29 -19.41 -10.09 -29.26
CA ALA A 29 -18.64 -11.04 -30.07
C ALA A 29 -17.13 -11.02 -29.78
N VAL A 30 -16.60 -9.92 -29.23
CA VAL A 30 -15.18 -9.80 -28.84
C VAL A 30 -14.75 -10.88 -27.85
N TYR A 31 -15.61 -11.30 -26.91
CA TYR A 31 -15.24 -12.34 -25.95
C TYR A 31 -14.91 -13.66 -26.65
N LYS A 32 -15.77 -14.10 -27.56
CA LYS A 32 -15.56 -15.33 -28.34
C LYS A 32 -14.40 -15.17 -29.34
N ALA A 33 -14.25 -13.99 -29.94
CA ALA A 33 -13.16 -13.72 -30.88
C ALA A 33 -11.77 -13.74 -30.21
N VAL A 34 -11.67 -13.24 -28.98
CA VAL A 34 -10.38 -13.12 -28.26
C VAL A 34 -10.07 -14.36 -27.42
N LEU A 35 -11.07 -14.93 -26.77
CA LEU A 35 -10.91 -15.99 -25.76
C LEU A 35 -11.73 -17.27 -26.06
N GLY A 36 -12.34 -17.37 -27.23
CA GLY A 36 -13.10 -18.57 -27.60
C GLY A 36 -12.21 -19.78 -27.93
N ASP A 37 -10.99 -19.53 -28.42
CA ASP A 37 -9.97 -20.56 -28.61
C ASP A 37 -9.38 -20.99 -27.25
N GLU A 38 -9.38 -22.30 -26.98
CA GLU A 38 -8.94 -22.86 -25.70
C GLU A 38 -7.45 -22.59 -25.43
N LYS A 39 -6.60 -22.65 -26.45
CA LYS A 39 -5.16 -22.39 -26.31
C LYS A 39 -4.92 -20.92 -25.95
N ALA A 40 -5.57 -19.99 -26.64
CA ALA A 40 -5.50 -18.56 -26.33
C ALA A 40 -6.03 -18.26 -24.91
N PHE A 41 -7.13 -18.92 -24.51
CA PHE A 41 -7.67 -18.80 -23.16
C PHE A 41 -6.68 -19.30 -22.10
N ASN A 42 -6.13 -20.51 -22.26
CA ASN A 42 -5.17 -21.08 -21.33
C ASN A 42 -3.88 -20.24 -21.22
N GLN A 43 -3.43 -19.66 -22.34
CA GLN A 43 -2.29 -18.74 -22.34
C GLN A 43 -2.57 -17.51 -21.47
N ILE A 44 -3.71 -16.82 -21.66
CA ILE A 44 -4.00 -15.65 -20.83
C ILE A 44 -4.20 -16.04 -19.35
N CYS A 45 -4.71 -17.24 -19.08
CA CYS A 45 -4.84 -17.76 -17.72
C CYS A 45 -3.48 -17.92 -17.02
N ALA A 46 -2.49 -18.46 -17.74
CA ALA A 46 -1.12 -18.58 -17.26
C ALA A 46 -0.42 -17.22 -17.09
N GLU A 47 -0.68 -16.26 -17.97
CA GLU A 47 -0.07 -14.92 -17.91
C GLU A 47 -0.69 -14.00 -16.85
N THR A 48 -1.89 -14.34 -16.35
CA THR A 48 -2.62 -13.54 -15.35
C THR A 48 -3.13 -14.40 -14.19
N PRO A 49 -2.28 -15.15 -13.48
CA PRO A 49 -2.73 -16.10 -12.46
C PRO A 49 -3.59 -15.40 -11.39
N LEU A 50 -4.72 -16.02 -11.04
CA LEU A 50 -5.68 -15.46 -10.11
C LEU A 50 -5.39 -15.96 -8.69
N THR A 51 -5.34 -15.03 -7.74
CA THR A 51 -5.46 -15.33 -6.31
C THR A 51 -6.92 -15.16 -5.89
N PHE A 52 -7.40 -16.00 -4.98
CA PHE A 52 -8.81 -16.05 -4.60
C PHE A 52 -9.02 -15.76 -3.11
N ALA A 53 -10.24 -15.30 -2.78
CA ALA A 53 -10.65 -15.11 -1.40
C ALA A 53 -10.61 -16.43 -0.61
N PRO A 54 -10.15 -16.40 0.66
CA PRO A 54 -10.21 -17.57 1.53
C PRO A 54 -11.63 -18.13 1.64
N GLY A 55 -11.76 -19.46 1.62
CA GLY A 55 -13.04 -20.15 1.74
C GLY A 55 -13.89 -20.19 0.45
N LEU A 56 -13.51 -19.48 -0.62
CA LEU A 56 -14.29 -19.44 -1.86
C LEU A 56 -14.46 -20.83 -2.50
N LEU A 57 -13.43 -21.68 -2.48
CA LEU A 57 -13.53 -23.06 -2.98
C LEU A 57 -14.60 -23.87 -2.23
N ARG A 58 -14.59 -23.78 -0.89
CA ARG A 58 -15.58 -24.44 -0.03
C ARG A 58 -16.99 -23.91 -0.33
N VAL A 59 -17.12 -22.60 -0.56
CA VAL A 59 -18.39 -22.00 -0.96
C VAL A 59 -18.87 -22.62 -2.26
N LEU A 60 -18.06 -22.63 -3.33
CA LEU A 60 -18.49 -23.17 -4.63
C LEU A 60 -18.79 -24.68 -4.62
N GLN A 61 -18.19 -25.44 -3.70
CA GLN A 61 -18.45 -26.87 -3.52
C GLN A 61 -19.63 -27.17 -2.57
N SER A 62 -20.20 -26.14 -1.93
CA SER A 62 -21.31 -26.29 -0.99
C SER A 62 -22.62 -26.55 -1.70
N SER A 63 -23.43 -27.48 -1.18
CA SER A 63 -24.80 -27.74 -1.66
C SER A 63 -25.79 -26.64 -1.31
N SER A 64 -25.45 -25.75 -0.38
CA SER A 64 -26.26 -24.58 0.02
C SER A 64 -25.51 -23.27 -0.27
N PRO A 65 -26.23 -22.19 -0.62
CA PRO A 65 -25.61 -20.89 -0.88
C PRO A 65 -24.90 -20.36 0.37
N PRO A 66 -23.86 -19.53 0.20
CA PRO A 66 -23.20 -18.88 1.33
C PRO A 66 -24.17 -17.94 2.03
N THR A 67 -23.92 -17.64 3.30
CA THR A 67 -24.61 -16.56 4.02
C THR A 67 -24.01 -15.20 3.63
N THR A 68 -24.67 -14.10 4.01
CA THR A 68 -24.11 -12.74 3.82
C THR A 68 -22.80 -12.53 4.59
N GLU A 69 -22.57 -13.28 5.67
CA GLU A 69 -21.33 -13.28 6.46
C GLU A 69 -20.10 -13.64 5.63
N PHE A 70 -20.24 -14.52 4.63
CA PHE A 70 -19.14 -14.83 3.70
C PHE A 70 -18.67 -13.55 3.00
N PHE A 71 -19.59 -12.75 2.47
CA PHE A 71 -19.25 -11.50 1.79
C PHE A 71 -18.64 -10.48 2.75
N GLN A 72 -19.14 -10.42 4.00
CA GLN A 72 -18.57 -9.58 5.06
C GLN A 72 -17.12 -9.99 5.39
N SER A 73 -16.80 -11.29 5.31
CA SER A 73 -15.47 -11.84 5.59
C SER A 73 -14.45 -11.64 4.45
N LEU A 74 -14.89 -11.29 3.23
CA LEU A 74 -14.02 -11.18 2.07
C LEU A 74 -12.90 -10.16 2.30
N PRO A 75 -11.66 -10.43 1.86
CA PRO A 75 -10.54 -9.52 2.08
C PRO A 75 -10.78 -8.16 1.42
N VAL A 76 -10.44 -7.08 2.13
CA VAL A 76 -10.37 -5.73 1.56
C VAL A 76 -9.00 -5.54 0.95
N THR A 77 -8.90 -4.89 -0.21
CA THR A 77 -7.61 -4.65 -0.88
C THR A 77 -6.68 -3.82 0.01
N PRO A 78 -5.52 -4.35 0.46
CA PRO A 78 -4.61 -3.55 1.24
C PRO A 78 -3.69 -2.67 0.38
N VAL A 79 -3.65 -2.85 -0.96
CA VAL A 79 -2.59 -2.29 -1.80
C VAL A 79 -2.99 -1.92 -3.23
N THR A 80 -2.34 -0.90 -3.77
CA THR A 80 -2.37 -0.56 -5.21
C THR A 80 -1.64 -1.63 -6.02
N GLY A 81 -1.97 -1.76 -7.30
CA GLY A 81 -1.22 -2.62 -8.23
C GLY A 81 -1.90 -3.93 -8.62
N PHE A 82 -3.19 -4.08 -8.27
CA PHE A 82 -3.96 -5.30 -8.57
C PHE A 82 -5.23 -4.98 -9.36
N TRP A 83 -5.53 -5.84 -10.35
CA TRP A 83 -6.87 -5.97 -10.90
C TRP A 83 -7.64 -6.99 -10.08
N ALA A 84 -8.95 -6.80 -9.94
CA ALA A 84 -9.77 -7.69 -9.14
C ALA A 84 -11.21 -7.75 -9.64
N VAL A 85 -11.86 -8.87 -9.34
CA VAL A 85 -13.32 -8.97 -9.27
C VAL A 85 -13.72 -8.87 -7.80
N TYR A 86 -14.68 -8.02 -7.50
CA TYR A 86 -15.09 -7.66 -6.15
C TYR A 86 -16.60 -7.80 -5.96
N ALA A 87 -17.00 -7.94 -4.70
CA ALA A 87 -18.38 -7.88 -4.25
C ALA A 87 -18.61 -6.62 -3.41
N LEU A 88 -19.75 -5.97 -3.64
CA LEU A 88 -20.30 -4.95 -2.74
C LEU A 88 -21.54 -5.52 -2.07
N LEU A 89 -21.49 -5.58 -0.74
CA LEU A 89 -22.65 -5.89 0.08
C LEU A 89 -23.26 -4.58 0.55
N LEU A 90 -24.54 -4.39 0.24
CA LEU A 90 -25.33 -3.25 0.69
C LEU A 90 -26.35 -3.73 1.72
N GLU A 91 -26.44 -3.03 2.85
CA GLU A 91 -27.30 -3.42 3.96
C GLU A 91 -28.14 -2.23 4.45
N LYS A 92 -29.36 -2.54 4.87
CA LYS A 92 -30.32 -1.62 5.47
C LYS A 92 -31.06 -2.35 6.60
N PRO A 93 -31.16 -1.79 7.81
CA PRO A 93 -31.86 -2.44 8.91
C PRO A 93 -33.30 -2.82 8.52
N GLY A 94 -33.68 -4.08 8.78
CA GLY A 94 -35.02 -4.60 8.50
C GLY A 94 -35.33 -4.89 7.03
N ALA A 95 -34.34 -4.78 6.12
CA ALA A 95 -34.48 -5.14 4.72
C ALA A 95 -33.46 -6.22 4.30
N PRO A 96 -33.74 -7.02 3.26
CA PRO A 96 -32.77 -7.97 2.72
C PRO A 96 -31.49 -7.28 2.24
N SER A 97 -30.33 -7.91 2.42
CA SER A 97 -29.08 -7.38 1.87
C SER A 97 -29.12 -7.37 0.34
N ARG A 98 -28.38 -6.46 -0.29
CA ARG A 98 -28.26 -6.39 -1.76
C ARG A 98 -26.82 -6.63 -2.19
N LEU A 99 -26.64 -7.38 -3.27
CA LEU A 99 -25.32 -7.79 -3.76
C LEU A 99 -25.04 -7.25 -5.17
N TYR A 100 -23.91 -6.55 -5.30
CA TYR A 100 -23.35 -6.17 -6.60
C TYR A 100 -21.99 -6.84 -6.79
N ILE A 101 -21.75 -7.38 -7.98
CA ILE A 101 -20.44 -7.89 -8.40
C ILE A 101 -19.91 -6.98 -9.50
N GLY A 102 -18.63 -6.62 -9.43
CA GLY A 102 -17.98 -5.80 -10.44
C GLY A 102 -16.49 -6.11 -10.55
N SER A 103 -15.83 -5.56 -11.57
CA SER A 103 -14.38 -5.63 -11.72
C SER A 103 -13.71 -4.26 -11.76
N GLY A 104 -12.43 -4.24 -11.36
CA GLY A 104 -11.60 -3.04 -11.37
C GLY A 104 -10.33 -3.27 -12.18
N THR A 105 -10.35 -2.85 -13.45
CA THR A 105 -9.26 -3.10 -14.43
C THR A 105 -8.53 -1.84 -14.89
N ASN A 106 -8.46 -0.82 -14.02
CA ASN A 106 -7.70 0.41 -14.31
C ASN A 106 -6.20 0.09 -14.42
N THR A 107 -5.54 0.51 -15.50
CA THR A 107 -4.14 0.14 -15.78
C THR A 107 -3.12 0.78 -14.84
N GLN A 108 -3.50 1.79 -14.05
CA GLN A 108 -2.57 2.51 -13.16
C GLN A 108 -2.86 2.24 -11.69
N ARG A 109 -4.14 2.26 -11.30
CA ARG A 109 -4.58 2.14 -9.91
C ARG A 109 -5.28 0.83 -9.61
N GLY A 110 -5.57 0.01 -10.64
CA GLY A 110 -6.28 -1.25 -10.48
C GLY A 110 -7.67 -1.08 -9.87
N VAL A 111 -8.04 -2.01 -8.99
CA VAL A 111 -9.35 -2.01 -8.31
C VAL A 111 -9.56 -0.79 -7.39
N ILE A 112 -8.49 -0.21 -6.84
CA ILE A 112 -8.61 0.96 -5.95
C ILE A 112 -9.23 2.17 -6.65
N ALA A 113 -9.00 2.36 -7.97
CA ALA A 113 -9.70 3.42 -8.70
C ALA A 113 -11.22 3.24 -8.66
N ARG A 114 -11.68 1.99 -8.70
CA ARG A 114 -13.10 1.67 -8.67
C ARG A 114 -13.69 1.82 -7.26
N PHE A 115 -12.95 1.44 -6.22
CA PHE A 115 -13.35 1.68 -4.83
C PHE A 115 -13.44 3.16 -4.49
N TRP A 116 -12.45 3.95 -4.94
CA TRP A 116 -12.49 5.40 -4.79
C TRP A 116 -13.72 6.01 -5.47
N SER A 117 -14.12 5.50 -6.65
CA SER A 117 -15.36 5.90 -7.33
C SER A 117 -16.60 5.73 -6.45
N TYR A 118 -16.67 4.69 -5.61
CA TYR A 118 -17.78 4.54 -4.66
C TYR A 118 -17.68 5.53 -3.50
N ASP A 119 -16.47 5.76 -2.97
CA ASP A 119 -16.25 6.72 -1.87
C ASP A 119 -16.70 8.13 -2.25
N VAL A 120 -16.43 8.55 -3.49
CA VAL A 120 -16.83 9.87 -4.00
C VAL A 120 -18.13 9.85 -4.81
N GLN A 121 -18.84 8.72 -4.83
CA GLN A 121 -20.08 8.50 -5.59
C GLN A 121 -20.01 8.88 -7.08
N LEU A 122 -18.85 8.70 -7.72
CA LEU A 122 -18.61 9.01 -9.12
C LEU A 122 -18.59 7.74 -9.98
N HIS A 123 -19.39 7.71 -11.05
CA HIS A 123 -19.54 6.55 -11.96
C HIS A 123 -20.02 5.26 -11.26
N VAL A 124 -20.86 5.41 -10.25
CA VAL A 124 -21.49 4.30 -9.51
C VAL A 124 -22.60 3.67 -10.40
N PRO A 125 -22.74 2.32 -10.43
CA PRO A 125 -23.81 1.66 -11.17
C PRO A 125 -25.20 2.13 -10.72
N THR A 126 -26.14 2.28 -11.66
CA THR A 126 -27.48 2.85 -11.41
C THR A 126 -28.24 2.18 -10.27
N MET A 127 -28.23 0.84 -10.19
CA MET A 127 -28.93 0.11 -9.12
C MET A 127 -28.26 0.27 -7.74
N VAL A 128 -26.95 0.46 -7.72
CA VAL A 128 -26.22 0.79 -6.49
C VAL A 128 -26.62 2.19 -6.05
N VAL A 129 -26.69 3.16 -6.96
CA VAL A 129 -27.20 4.52 -6.66
C VAL A 129 -28.63 4.49 -6.12
N SER A 130 -29.56 3.78 -6.79
CA SER A 130 -30.94 3.62 -6.33
C SER A 130 -31.00 3.06 -4.91
N SER A 131 -30.21 2.02 -4.64
CA SER A 131 -30.16 1.40 -3.30
C SER A 131 -29.65 2.38 -2.24
N LEU A 132 -28.60 3.15 -2.54
CA LEU A 132 -28.11 4.19 -1.63
C LEU A 132 -29.18 5.25 -1.36
N GLN A 133 -29.94 5.67 -2.38
CA GLN A 133 -31.06 6.60 -2.24
C GLN A 133 -32.22 6.03 -1.40
N GLU A 134 -32.43 4.70 -1.45
CA GLU A 134 -33.40 3.98 -0.62
C GLU A 134 -32.93 3.80 0.84
N GLY A 135 -31.76 4.32 1.21
CA GLY A 135 -31.21 4.26 2.57
C GLY A 135 -30.37 3.03 2.87
N TYR A 136 -29.95 2.28 1.85
CA TYR A 136 -28.90 1.27 2.03
C TYR A 136 -27.54 1.93 2.20
N THR A 137 -26.64 1.24 2.89
CA THR A 137 -25.22 1.61 3.02
C THR A 137 -24.34 0.50 2.47
N VAL A 138 -23.17 0.84 1.92
CA VAL A 138 -22.18 -0.17 1.51
C VAL A 138 -21.50 -0.69 2.78
N SER A 139 -21.94 -1.84 3.28
CA SER A 139 -21.37 -2.43 4.50
C SER A 139 -20.03 -3.13 4.24
N ARG A 140 -19.82 -3.69 3.04
CA ARG A 140 -18.54 -4.33 2.68
C ARG A 140 -18.15 -4.13 1.22
N ARG A 141 -16.83 -4.00 1.01
CA ARG A 141 -16.12 -4.02 -0.28
C ARG A 141 -15.07 -5.12 -0.25
N GLY A 142 -15.42 -6.30 -0.75
CA GLY A 142 -14.58 -7.50 -0.65
C GLY A 142 -14.06 -7.97 -2.00
N LEU A 143 -12.84 -8.47 -2.07
CA LEU A 143 -12.32 -9.10 -3.28
C LEU A 143 -12.72 -10.58 -3.34
N LEU A 144 -13.20 -11.03 -4.50
CA LEU A 144 -13.46 -12.45 -4.78
C LEU A 144 -12.22 -13.11 -5.40
N CYS A 145 -11.59 -12.44 -6.36
CA CYS A 145 -10.31 -12.83 -6.93
C CYS A 145 -9.52 -11.61 -7.42
N TRP A 146 -8.20 -11.74 -7.52
CA TRP A 146 -7.31 -10.67 -7.97
C TRP A 146 -6.04 -11.20 -8.64
N ALA A 147 -5.41 -10.36 -9.45
CA ALA A 147 -4.08 -10.59 -10.01
C ALA A 147 -3.31 -9.26 -10.08
N PRO A 148 -1.97 -9.28 -10.13
CA PRO A 148 -1.18 -8.09 -10.44
C PRO A 148 -1.68 -7.41 -11.72
N ILE A 149 -1.56 -6.08 -11.82
CA ILE A 149 -1.87 -5.37 -13.07
C ILE A 149 -1.04 -5.99 -14.20
N PRO A 150 -1.67 -6.46 -15.29
CA PRO A 150 -0.97 -7.11 -16.38
C PRO A 150 -0.03 -6.13 -17.10
N ARG A 151 1.02 -6.69 -17.73
CA ARG A 151 1.90 -5.94 -18.62
C ARG A 151 1.12 -5.31 -19.77
N ALA A 152 1.57 -4.15 -20.25
CA ALA A 152 0.87 -3.32 -21.24
C ALA A 152 0.40 -4.09 -22.49
N THR A 153 1.17 -5.10 -22.87
CA THR A 153 1.05 -5.88 -24.09
C THR A 153 -0.15 -6.83 -24.08
N ILE A 154 -0.60 -7.23 -22.89
CA ILE A 154 -1.73 -8.16 -22.72
C ILE A 154 -2.91 -7.53 -21.98
N VAL A 155 -2.83 -6.23 -21.65
CA VAL A 155 -3.87 -5.48 -20.91
C VAL A 155 -5.25 -5.61 -21.55
N ALA A 156 -5.35 -5.58 -22.89
CA ALA A 156 -6.63 -5.69 -23.57
C ALA A 156 -7.25 -7.08 -23.37
N THR A 157 -6.48 -8.14 -23.66
CA THR A 157 -6.90 -9.55 -23.50
C THR A 157 -7.19 -9.90 -22.04
N ALA A 158 -6.33 -9.49 -21.12
CA ALA A 158 -6.54 -9.67 -19.68
C ALA A 158 -7.83 -8.99 -19.21
N ARG A 159 -8.19 -7.83 -19.75
CA ARG A 159 -9.44 -7.14 -19.39
C ARG A 159 -10.66 -7.94 -19.85
N VAL A 160 -10.60 -8.56 -21.03
CA VAL A 160 -11.66 -9.47 -21.50
C VAL A 160 -11.81 -10.63 -20.52
N ARG A 161 -10.70 -11.23 -20.05
CA ARG A 161 -10.75 -12.30 -19.04
C ARG A 161 -11.40 -11.83 -17.74
N PHE A 162 -10.98 -10.70 -17.16
CA PHE A 162 -11.54 -10.20 -15.90
C PHE A 162 -13.04 -9.88 -16.00
N LEU A 163 -13.51 -9.34 -17.12
CA LEU A 163 -14.95 -9.13 -17.34
C LEU A 163 -15.72 -10.46 -17.51
N ALA A 164 -15.11 -11.46 -18.13
CA ALA A 164 -15.71 -12.79 -18.23
C ALA A 164 -15.78 -13.49 -16.85
N VAL A 165 -14.74 -13.36 -16.02
CA VAL A 165 -14.73 -13.85 -14.63
C VAL A 165 -15.74 -13.08 -13.78
N GLU A 166 -15.88 -11.77 -13.96
CA GLU A 166 -16.93 -10.96 -13.34
C GLU A 166 -18.32 -11.49 -13.70
N ALA A 167 -18.54 -11.84 -14.97
CA ALA A 167 -19.79 -12.47 -15.40
C ALA A 167 -20.01 -13.80 -14.69
N VAL A 168 -19.02 -14.69 -14.64
CA VAL A 168 -19.13 -15.98 -13.92
C VAL A 168 -19.54 -15.74 -12.47
N PHE A 169 -18.85 -14.89 -11.72
CA PHE A 169 -19.22 -14.60 -10.33
C PHE A 169 -20.58 -13.94 -10.19
N SER A 170 -20.97 -13.07 -11.12
CA SER A 170 -22.30 -12.45 -11.12
C SER A 170 -23.41 -13.49 -11.29
N HIS A 171 -23.17 -14.58 -12.03
CA HIS A 171 -24.14 -15.66 -12.23
C HIS A 171 -24.12 -16.66 -11.08
N VAL A 172 -22.93 -17.10 -10.65
CA VAL A 172 -22.74 -18.02 -9.52
C VAL A 172 -23.39 -17.48 -8.25
N PHE A 173 -23.22 -16.19 -7.98
CA PHE A 173 -23.82 -15.53 -6.81
C PHE A 173 -25.16 -14.86 -7.13
N PHE A 174 -25.78 -15.11 -8.28
CA PHE A 174 -27.09 -14.55 -8.67
C PHE A 174 -27.21 -13.03 -8.48
N ALA A 175 -26.14 -12.28 -8.73
CA ALA A 175 -26.10 -10.83 -8.56
C ALA A 175 -26.75 -10.06 -9.73
N VAL A 176 -27.11 -10.73 -10.84
CA VAL A 176 -27.79 -10.13 -12.00
C VAL A 176 -29.30 -10.12 -11.80
N ASN A 177 -29.98 -8.97 -11.97
CA ASN A 177 -31.39 -8.79 -11.62
C ASN A 177 -32.37 -9.67 -12.42
N ASN A 178 -32.08 -9.87 -13.70
CA ASN A 178 -32.94 -10.66 -14.57
C ASN A 178 -32.44 -12.09 -14.67
N ALA A 179 -33.37 -13.05 -14.72
CA ALA A 179 -33.06 -14.39 -15.18
C ALA A 179 -32.50 -14.29 -16.61
N THR A 180 -31.28 -14.75 -16.81
CA THR A 180 -30.62 -14.70 -18.11
C THR A 180 -30.64 -16.06 -18.79
N SER A 181 -30.32 -16.11 -20.10
CA SER A 181 -30.11 -17.42 -20.74
C SER A 181 -28.93 -18.19 -20.14
N LEU A 182 -28.03 -17.52 -19.39
CA LEU A 182 -27.03 -18.19 -18.57
C LEU A 182 -27.65 -18.97 -17.42
N ASP A 183 -28.68 -18.47 -16.74
CA ASP A 183 -29.32 -19.21 -15.64
C ASP A 183 -29.79 -20.59 -16.13
N ALA A 184 -30.23 -20.68 -17.39
CA ALA A 184 -30.58 -21.95 -18.04
C ALA A 184 -29.37 -22.75 -18.52
N ALA A 185 -28.42 -22.12 -19.21
CA ALA A 185 -27.21 -22.77 -19.72
C ALA A 185 -26.26 -23.26 -18.61
N SER A 186 -26.37 -22.65 -17.43
CA SER A 186 -25.50 -22.88 -16.28
C SER A 186 -26.14 -23.77 -15.22
N LYS A 187 -27.35 -24.29 -15.45
CA LYS A 187 -28.01 -25.22 -14.51
C LYS A 187 -27.13 -26.43 -14.16
N SER A 188 -26.27 -26.85 -15.09
CA SER A 188 -25.37 -27.99 -14.88
C SER A 188 -24.19 -27.69 -13.96
N PHE A 189 -23.87 -26.43 -13.70
CA PHE A 189 -22.67 -26.04 -12.95
C PHE A 189 -22.88 -24.94 -11.90
N LEU A 190 -24.07 -24.33 -11.85
CA LEU A 190 -24.47 -23.46 -10.75
C LEU A 190 -24.81 -24.34 -9.53
N PRO A 191 -24.17 -24.11 -8.37
CA PRO A 191 -24.38 -24.94 -7.20
C PRO A 191 -25.75 -24.72 -6.54
N TRP A 192 -26.42 -23.60 -6.83
CA TRP A 192 -27.67 -23.20 -6.18
C TRP A 192 -28.68 -22.61 -7.17
N THR A 193 -29.85 -22.24 -6.68
CA THR A 193 -30.87 -21.54 -7.46
C THR A 193 -31.03 -20.09 -6.99
N ARG A 194 -31.52 -19.22 -7.87
CA ARG A 194 -31.81 -17.82 -7.55
C ARG A 194 -32.75 -17.66 -6.34
N ALA A 195 -33.71 -18.57 -6.17
CA ALA A 195 -34.65 -18.53 -5.05
C ALA A 195 -34.02 -18.93 -3.70
N SER A 196 -32.84 -19.54 -3.71
CA SER A 196 -32.17 -20.02 -2.50
C SER A 196 -31.22 -19.02 -1.86
N VAL A 197 -30.84 -17.93 -2.55
CA VAL A 197 -29.93 -16.93 -1.99
C VAL A 197 -30.67 -15.91 -1.13
N ALA A 198 -30.00 -15.37 -0.11
CA ALA A 198 -30.58 -14.46 0.87
C ALA A 198 -30.42 -12.96 0.55
N TRP A 199 -30.04 -12.62 -0.69
CA TRP A 199 -29.78 -11.23 -1.12
C TRP A 199 -30.49 -10.88 -2.41
N GLU A 200 -30.74 -9.59 -2.60
CA GLU A 200 -31.29 -9.06 -3.86
C GLU A 200 -30.16 -8.70 -4.84
N PRO A 201 -30.34 -8.97 -6.15
CA PRO A 201 -29.35 -8.65 -7.18
C PRO A 201 -29.30 -7.15 -7.53
N LEU A 202 -28.10 -6.61 -7.74
CA LEU A 202 -27.89 -5.22 -8.18
C LEU A 202 -27.31 -5.07 -9.58
N CYS A 203 -26.79 -6.12 -10.21
CA CYS A 203 -26.25 -6.03 -11.56
C CYS A 203 -27.41 -6.00 -12.58
N THR A 204 -27.49 -4.95 -13.41
CA THR A 204 -28.56 -4.83 -14.42
C THR A 204 -28.35 -5.75 -15.63
N HIS A 205 -27.11 -6.16 -15.86
CA HIS A 205 -26.70 -7.01 -16.95
C HIS A 205 -25.46 -7.82 -16.58
N THR A 206 -25.14 -8.82 -17.40
CA THR A 206 -23.87 -9.53 -17.33
C THR A 206 -22.78 -8.71 -18.02
N ALA A 207 -21.57 -8.70 -17.44
CA ALA A 207 -20.40 -8.02 -18.01
C ALA A 207 -20.06 -8.49 -19.44
N LEU A 208 -20.50 -9.69 -19.85
CA LEU A 208 -20.35 -10.17 -21.23
C LEU A 208 -21.09 -9.32 -22.27
N LYS A 209 -22.08 -8.51 -21.88
CA LYS A 209 -22.73 -7.56 -22.81
C LYS A 209 -21.91 -6.29 -23.03
N GLU A 210 -20.95 -6.01 -22.15
CA GLU A 210 -20.10 -4.84 -22.26
C GLU A 210 -19.10 -5.00 -23.41
N LYS A 211 -18.71 -3.89 -24.04
CA LYS A 211 -17.61 -3.87 -25.01
C LYS A 211 -16.30 -3.61 -24.24
N PRO A 212 -15.38 -4.59 -24.13
CA PRO A 212 -14.12 -4.37 -23.43
C PRO A 212 -13.33 -3.25 -24.10
N VAL A 213 -12.80 -2.32 -23.29
CA VAL A 213 -11.95 -1.23 -23.79
C VAL A 213 -10.56 -1.78 -24.05
N GLY A 214 -10.07 -1.64 -25.28
CA GLY A 214 -8.72 -2.07 -25.65
C GLY A 214 -8.53 -2.02 -27.17
N ASN A 215 -7.27 -1.97 -27.59
CA ASN A 215 -6.92 -2.25 -28.97
C ASN A 215 -6.27 -3.63 -28.99
N PHE A 216 -6.95 -4.59 -29.59
CA PHE A 216 -6.57 -6.01 -29.64
C PHE A 216 -5.58 -6.32 -30.77
N SER A 217 -5.30 -5.34 -31.63
CA SER A 217 -4.47 -5.50 -32.83
C SER A 217 -3.10 -4.83 -32.69
N LEU A 218 -2.75 -4.33 -31.50
CA LEU A 218 -1.45 -3.70 -31.27
C LEU A 218 -0.35 -4.74 -31.18
N THR A 219 0.80 -4.42 -31.78
CA THR A 219 2.06 -5.12 -31.52
C THR A 219 2.54 -4.87 -30.09
N GLU A 220 3.52 -5.65 -29.65
CA GLU A 220 4.10 -5.54 -28.31
C GLU A 220 4.73 -4.14 -28.10
N GLU A 221 5.48 -3.67 -29.10
CA GLU A 221 6.15 -2.36 -29.06
C GLU A 221 5.14 -1.21 -29.05
N GLU A 222 4.09 -1.28 -29.86
CA GLU A 222 3.05 -0.24 -29.91
C GLU A 222 2.27 -0.16 -28.58
N ALA A 223 1.93 -1.31 -28.00
CA ALA A 223 1.24 -1.36 -26.72
C ALA A 223 2.09 -0.74 -25.59
N ALA A 224 3.40 -1.04 -25.56
CA ALA A 224 4.33 -0.44 -24.62
C ALA A 224 4.47 1.08 -24.83
N ALA A 225 4.58 1.54 -26.08
CA ALA A 225 4.67 2.96 -26.41
C ALA A 225 3.40 3.74 -26.01
N ILE A 226 2.21 3.17 -26.24
CA ILE A 226 0.94 3.77 -25.83
C ILE A 226 0.83 3.85 -24.31
N ASP A 227 1.23 2.81 -23.58
CA ASP A 227 1.21 2.83 -22.12
C ASP A 227 2.18 3.88 -21.55
N ALA A 228 3.40 3.97 -22.10
CA ALA A 228 4.36 5.00 -21.73
C ALA A 228 3.78 6.42 -21.92
N ARG A 229 3.17 6.69 -23.08
CA ARG A 229 2.50 7.97 -23.38
C ARG A 229 1.32 8.25 -22.43
N ARG A 230 0.54 7.23 -22.07
CA ARG A 230 -0.56 7.36 -21.10
C ARG A 230 -0.03 7.72 -19.71
N ARG A 231 1.04 7.07 -19.25
CA ARG A 231 1.68 7.39 -17.95
C ARG A 231 2.21 8.82 -17.93
N GLU A 232 2.84 9.27 -19.01
CA GLU A 232 3.30 10.64 -19.15
C GLU A 232 2.14 11.64 -19.09
N ARG A 233 1.11 11.44 -19.92
CA ARG A 233 -0.09 12.30 -19.91
C ARG A 233 -0.76 12.34 -18.54
N THR A 234 -0.87 11.21 -17.84
CA THR A 234 -1.44 11.19 -16.48
C THR A 234 -0.57 11.98 -15.50
N ARG A 235 0.77 11.87 -15.57
CA ARG A 235 1.67 12.69 -14.74
C ARG A 235 1.48 14.18 -15.04
N GLU A 236 1.36 14.56 -16.31
CA GLU A 236 1.13 15.95 -16.70
C GLU A 236 -0.21 16.49 -16.19
N VAL A 237 -1.30 15.74 -16.43
CA VAL A 237 -2.65 16.11 -15.99
C VAL A 237 -2.71 16.19 -14.47
N SER A 238 -2.13 15.22 -13.76
CA SER A 238 -2.05 15.22 -12.29
C SER A 238 -1.25 16.42 -11.78
N SER A 239 -0.12 16.76 -12.41
CA SER A 239 0.67 17.94 -12.09
C SER A 239 -0.10 19.24 -12.30
N LYS A 240 -0.80 19.38 -13.43
CA LYS A 240 -1.66 20.53 -13.75
C LYS A 240 -2.80 20.65 -12.73
N ASN A 241 -3.55 19.58 -12.49
CA ASN A 241 -4.66 19.56 -11.54
C ASN A 241 -4.20 19.84 -10.11
N SER A 242 -3.03 19.34 -9.70
CA SER A 242 -2.43 19.66 -8.39
C SER A 242 -2.07 21.15 -8.26
N LYS A 243 -1.60 21.80 -9.34
CA LYS A 243 -1.36 23.26 -9.33
C LYS A 243 -2.67 24.03 -9.22
N ILE A 244 -3.69 23.66 -10.00
CA ILE A 244 -5.01 24.30 -9.97
C ILE A 244 -5.64 24.15 -8.58
N TYR A 245 -5.64 22.95 -8.01
CA TYR A 245 -6.15 22.67 -6.66
C TYR A 245 -5.44 23.53 -5.60
N ARG A 246 -4.11 23.62 -5.66
CA ARG A 246 -3.33 24.48 -4.76
C ARG A 246 -3.67 25.96 -4.92
N ALA A 247 -3.81 26.44 -6.15
CA ALA A 247 -4.15 27.82 -6.44
C ALA A 247 -5.54 28.17 -5.91
N ARG A 248 -6.52 27.29 -6.14
CA ARG A 248 -7.89 27.45 -5.64
C ARG A 248 -7.93 27.52 -4.11
N GLY A 249 -7.30 26.55 -3.42
CA GLY A 249 -7.27 26.55 -1.95
C GLY A 249 -6.57 27.77 -1.35
N LEU A 250 -5.52 28.29 -2.01
CA LEU A 250 -4.86 29.53 -1.59
C LEU A 250 -5.71 30.79 -1.87
N ALA A 251 -6.56 30.77 -2.89
CA ALA A 251 -7.46 31.88 -3.22
C ALA A 251 -8.68 31.94 -2.29
N GLU A 252 -9.20 30.79 -1.87
CA GLU A 252 -10.35 30.67 -0.96
C GLU A 252 -9.99 31.03 0.49
N ASP A 253 -9.01 30.33 1.09
CA ASP A 253 -8.51 30.63 2.43
C ASP A 253 -7.02 30.24 2.55
N PRO A 254 -6.10 31.20 2.38
CA PRO A 254 -4.67 30.90 2.40
C PRO A 254 -4.17 30.43 3.77
N ILE A 255 -4.82 30.81 4.87
CA ILE A 255 -4.38 30.43 6.23
C ILE A 255 -4.82 29.00 6.51
N ALA A 256 -6.11 28.68 6.34
CA ALA A 256 -6.62 27.34 6.55
C ALA A 256 -5.97 26.33 5.59
N TYR A 257 -5.76 26.72 4.33
CA TYR A 257 -5.07 25.87 3.36
C TYR A 257 -3.64 25.51 3.78
N ARG A 258 -2.86 26.50 4.24
CA ARG A 258 -1.48 26.26 4.72
C ARG A 258 -1.46 25.40 5.98
N ALA A 259 -2.39 25.64 6.91
CA ALA A 259 -2.54 24.84 8.12
C ALA A 259 -2.86 23.37 7.78
N LYS A 260 -3.82 23.13 6.88
CA LYS A 260 -4.18 21.79 6.38
C LYS A 260 -2.96 21.08 5.78
N ILE A 261 -2.23 21.74 4.87
CA ILE A 261 -1.04 21.15 4.25
C ILE A 261 0.07 20.88 5.27
N ALA A 262 0.25 21.73 6.28
CA ALA A 262 1.21 21.50 7.35
C ALA A 262 0.82 20.27 8.20
N ALA A 263 -0.45 20.14 8.56
CA ALA A 263 -0.98 19.00 9.28
C ALA A 263 -0.80 17.69 8.49
N THR A 264 -1.18 17.66 7.21
CA THR A 264 -0.98 16.48 6.34
C THR A 264 0.50 16.10 6.23
N LYS A 265 1.40 17.07 6.09
CA LYS A 265 2.85 16.82 6.06
C LYS A 265 3.38 16.26 7.36
N LEU A 266 2.86 16.71 8.50
CA LEU A 266 3.26 16.22 9.82
C LEU A 266 2.85 14.76 10.01
N VAL A 267 1.58 14.44 9.72
CA VAL A 267 1.07 13.05 9.78
C VAL A 267 1.87 12.15 8.84
N TRP A 268 2.13 12.59 7.60
CA TRP A 268 2.95 11.83 6.66
C TRP A 268 4.38 11.60 7.18
N ALA A 269 5.02 12.63 7.75
CA ALA A 269 6.37 12.53 8.29
C ALA A 269 6.44 11.62 9.53
N GLN A 270 5.40 11.58 10.35
CA GLN A 270 5.29 10.65 11.48
C GLN A 270 5.17 9.21 10.98
N ASN A 271 4.27 8.95 10.03
CA ASN A 271 4.02 7.61 9.48
C ASN A 271 5.15 7.12 8.56
N ASN A 272 5.98 8.02 8.03
CA ASN A 272 7.05 7.72 7.07
C ASN A 272 8.40 8.29 7.54
N ARG A 273 8.70 8.15 8.83
CA ARG A 273 9.87 8.76 9.47
C ARG A 273 11.18 8.47 8.76
N ASP A 274 11.39 7.22 8.33
CA ASP A 274 12.63 6.81 7.66
C ASP A 274 12.79 7.47 6.29
N LYS A 275 11.75 7.43 5.45
CA LYS A 275 11.73 8.11 4.14
C LYS A 275 11.89 9.62 4.28
N TYR A 276 11.29 10.22 5.31
CA TYR A 276 11.45 11.64 5.60
C TYR A 276 12.92 11.96 5.95
N ASN A 277 13.53 11.17 6.83
CA ASN A 277 14.93 11.33 7.24
C ASN A 277 15.91 11.13 6.08
N GLU A 278 15.68 10.12 5.25
CA GLU A 278 16.45 9.84 4.04
C GLU A 278 16.39 11.03 3.06
N ARG A 279 15.18 11.52 2.77
CA ARG A 279 15.01 12.69 1.89
C ARG A 279 15.70 13.93 2.46
N ALA A 280 15.57 14.17 3.76
CA ALA A 280 16.22 15.28 4.44
C ALA A 280 17.76 15.14 4.40
N ALA A 281 18.30 13.93 4.55
CA ALA A 281 19.71 13.65 4.42
C ALA A 281 20.21 13.93 2.99
N GLY A 282 19.48 13.48 1.97
CA GLY A 282 19.81 13.77 0.57
C GLY A 282 19.78 15.26 0.23
N VAL A 283 18.85 16.03 0.80
CA VAL A 283 18.81 17.50 0.63
C VAL A 283 20.05 18.14 1.26
N ARG A 284 20.42 17.75 2.48
CA ARG A 284 21.63 18.25 3.17
C ARG A 284 22.89 17.91 2.38
N ALA A 285 23.02 16.67 1.90
CA ALA A 285 24.16 16.22 1.10
C ALA A 285 24.31 17.05 -0.19
N ARG A 286 23.22 17.28 -0.93
CA ARG A 286 23.22 18.15 -2.13
C ARG A 286 23.55 19.61 -1.81
N ALA A 287 23.16 20.12 -0.64
CA ALA A 287 23.51 21.49 -0.24
C ALA A 287 25.00 21.63 0.05
N ILE A 288 25.61 20.61 0.70
CA ILE A 288 27.05 20.56 0.97
C ILE A 288 27.85 20.41 -0.33
N ALA A 289 27.47 19.45 -1.19
CA ALA A 289 28.16 19.22 -2.47
C ALA A 289 28.14 20.46 -3.37
N ALA A 290 27.02 21.18 -3.42
CA ALA A 290 26.90 22.43 -4.15
C ALA A 290 27.43 23.67 -3.39
N ARG A 291 28.04 23.48 -2.21
CA ARG A 291 28.60 24.54 -1.34
C ARG A 291 27.64 25.72 -1.11
N ARG A 292 26.33 25.46 -1.02
CA ARG A 292 25.29 26.52 -1.01
C ARG A 292 25.35 27.43 0.21
N HIS A 293 25.84 26.91 1.33
CA HIS A 293 25.89 27.61 2.61
C HIS A 293 27.33 27.62 3.15
N VAL A 294 28.22 28.31 2.44
CA VAL A 294 29.64 28.41 2.80
C VAL A 294 29.92 29.65 3.65
N CYS A 295 30.73 29.48 4.69
CA CYS A 295 31.37 30.57 5.41
C CYS A 295 32.69 30.94 4.71
N LYS A 296 32.80 32.16 4.18
CA LYS A 296 34.00 32.61 3.44
C LYS A 296 35.27 32.71 4.30
N VAL A 297 35.12 32.91 5.60
CA VAL A 297 36.25 33.11 6.53
C VAL A 297 36.85 31.77 6.97
N CYS A 298 36.01 30.77 7.23
CA CYS A 298 36.45 29.49 7.77
C CYS A 298 36.45 28.35 6.73
N ASP A 299 36.06 28.65 5.49
CA ASP A 299 35.72 27.68 4.43
C ASP A 299 34.72 26.57 4.86
N PHE A 300 33.96 26.82 5.93
CA PHE A 300 33.03 25.84 6.48
C PHE A 300 31.77 25.77 5.60
N VAL A 301 31.47 24.58 5.11
CA VAL A 301 30.26 24.31 4.31
C VAL A 301 29.16 23.73 5.19
N ALA A 302 28.12 24.51 5.45
CA ALA A 302 27.00 24.09 6.27
C ALA A 302 25.96 23.27 5.48
N ALA A 303 25.34 22.31 6.15
CA ALA A 303 24.26 21.50 5.58
C ALA A 303 22.95 22.26 5.33
N SER A 304 22.78 23.42 5.97
CA SER A 304 21.58 24.27 5.88
C SER A 304 21.94 25.73 6.23
N ALA A 305 21.08 26.67 5.85
CA ALA A 305 21.21 28.06 6.23
C ALA A 305 21.20 28.25 7.76
N HIS A 306 20.32 27.54 8.48
CA HIS A 306 20.27 27.59 9.95
C HIS A 306 21.60 27.14 10.58
N ASN A 307 22.23 26.08 10.05
CA ASN A 307 23.53 25.62 10.54
C ASN A 307 24.63 26.65 10.27
N LEU A 308 24.58 27.36 9.14
CA LEU A 308 25.50 28.47 8.87
C LEU A 308 25.27 29.62 9.86
N THR A 309 24.02 30.03 10.11
CA THR A 309 23.72 31.06 11.11
C THR A 309 24.25 30.67 12.49
N LYS A 310 24.05 29.41 12.92
CA LYS A 310 24.62 28.92 14.18
C LYS A 310 26.15 28.95 14.17
N HIS A 311 26.79 28.54 13.06
CA HIS A 311 28.24 28.61 12.90
C HIS A 311 28.75 30.06 13.05
N LEU A 312 28.13 31.02 12.37
CA LEU A 312 28.51 32.43 12.41
C LEU A 312 28.37 33.03 13.82
N ALA A 313 27.39 32.56 14.60
CA ALA A 313 27.20 32.99 15.99
C ALA A 313 28.20 32.37 16.99
N THR A 314 29.04 31.42 16.58
CA THR A 314 30.00 30.79 17.48
C THR A 314 31.17 31.72 17.82
N LYS A 315 31.62 31.70 19.09
CA LYS A 315 32.84 32.40 19.52
C LYS A 315 34.08 31.98 18.72
N THR A 316 34.11 30.72 18.27
CA THR A 316 35.18 30.19 17.41
C THR A 316 35.20 30.88 16.06
N HIS A 317 34.04 31.08 15.43
CA HIS A 317 33.97 31.81 14.16
C HIS A 317 34.35 33.27 14.36
N GLN A 318 33.85 33.94 15.41
CA GLN A 318 34.21 35.33 15.73
C GLN A 318 35.72 35.51 15.92
N GLU A 319 36.38 34.57 16.58
CA GLU A 319 37.84 34.59 16.72
C GLU A 319 38.54 34.40 15.37
N GLN A 320 38.08 33.48 14.52
CA GLN A 320 38.62 33.31 13.16
C GLN A 320 38.46 34.58 12.31
N VAL A 321 37.34 35.29 12.43
CA VAL A 321 37.12 36.60 11.80
C VAL A 321 38.15 37.62 12.32
N ARG A 322 38.38 37.67 13.64
CA ARG A 322 39.37 38.57 14.25
C ARG A 322 40.79 38.25 13.78
N LEU A 323 41.15 36.98 13.67
CA LEU A 323 42.46 36.54 13.17
C LEU A 323 42.64 36.90 11.69
N ALA A 324 41.62 36.68 10.87
CA ALA A 324 41.63 37.06 9.45
C ALA A 324 41.78 38.58 9.25
N ALA A 325 41.31 39.39 10.21
CA ALA A 325 41.50 40.84 10.24
C ALA A 325 42.87 41.30 10.78
N GLY A 326 43.86 40.41 10.90
CA GLY A 326 45.21 40.72 11.39
C GLY A 326 45.39 40.62 12.90
N GLY A 327 44.41 40.05 13.62
CA GLY A 327 44.51 39.81 15.05
C GLY A 327 45.60 38.78 15.39
N ARG A 328 46.40 39.04 16.44
CA ARG A 328 47.34 38.03 16.96
C ARG A 328 46.60 36.91 17.71
N PRO A 329 46.97 35.63 17.57
CA PRO A 329 46.37 34.53 18.32
C PRO A 329 46.39 34.79 19.81
N LYS A 330 45.26 34.60 20.49
CA LYS A 330 45.23 34.67 21.95
C LYS A 330 46.04 33.49 22.49
N ALA A 331 47.10 33.78 23.24
CA ALA A 331 47.86 32.75 23.91
C ALA A 331 46.93 31.90 24.79
N PRO A 332 47.01 30.56 24.73
CA PRO A 332 46.19 29.71 25.57
C PRO A 332 46.46 30.03 27.05
N SER A 333 45.40 30.15 27.85
CA SER A 333 45.57 30.44 29.28
C SER A 333 46.35 29.32 29.96
N ILE A 334 47.10 29.66 31.02
CA ILE A 334 47.82 28.68 31.84
C ILE A 334 46.87 27.57 32.32
N ALA A 335 45.63 27.92 32.66
CA ALA A 335 44.58 26.97 33.03
C ALA A 335 44.22 26.01 31.88
N ALA A 336 44.08 26.51 30.64
CA ALA A 336 43.82 25.67 29.48
C ALA A 336 44.99 24.72 29.19
N LEU A 337 46.24 25.19 29.30
CA LEU A 337 47.43 24.36 29.16
C LEU A 337 47.50 23.27 30.25
N ARG A 338 47.23 23.62 31.50
CA ARG A 338 47.13 22.66 32.61
C ARG A 338 46.03 21.62 32.37
N SER A 339 44.85 22.06 31.92
CA SER A 339 43.73 21.18 31.59
C SER A 339 44.09 20.19 30.47
N ARG A 340 44.71 20.67 29.37
CA ARG A 340 45.20 19.81 28.28
C ARG A 340 46.23 18.80 28.77
N ARG A 341 47.17 19.21 29.62
CA ARG A 341 48.18 18.32 30.23
C ARG A 341 47.52 17.25 31.10
N ASN A 342 46.54 17.62 31.92
CA ASN A 342 45.82 16.69 32.78
C ASN A 342 44.98 15.71 31.96
N ALA A 343 44.32 16.18 30.91
CA ALA A 343 43.59 15.34 29.95
C ALA A 343 44.51 14.33 29.25
N ALA A 344 45.69 14.77 28.79
CA ALA A 344 46.68 13.89 28.17
C ALA A 344 47.21 12.84 29.17
N LYS A 345 47.51 13.24 30.42
CA LYS A 345 47.89 12.30 31.48
C LYS A 345 46.78 11.28 31.77
N ALA A 346 45.53 11.72 31.87
CA ALA A 346 44.39 10.83 32.11
C ALA A 346 44.19 9.82 30.97
N LEU A 347 44.40 10.22 29.71
CA LEU A 347 44.37 9.31 28.56
C LEU A 347 45.53 8.32 28.60
N ALA A 348 46.77 8.79 28.86
CA ALA A 348 47.95 7.94 28.91
C ALA A 348 47.88 6.90 30.05
N SER A 349 47.34 7.29 31.21
CA SER A 349 47.18 6.39 32.36
C SER A 349 45.88 5.58 32.33
N LYS A 350 45.10 5.62 31.23
CA LYS A 350 43.76 5.04 31.12
C LYS A 350 42.84 5.34 32.33
N ARG A 351 42.98 6.53 32.94
CA ARG A 351 42.33 6.86 34.23
C ARG A 351 40.80 6.79 34.16
N PHE A 352 40.23 7.19 33.03
CA PHE A 352 38.79 7.14 32.78
C PHE A 352 38.52 6.20 31.60
N TYR A 353 38.57 4.89 31.88
CA TYR A 353 38.47 3.83 30.89
C TYR A 353 37.16 3.05 31.01
N CYS A 354 36.62 2.64 29.87
CA CYS A 354 35.45 1.77 29.78
C CYS A 354 35.88 0.37 29.32
N GLY A 355 35.81 -0.61 30.21
CA GLY A 355 36.21 -2.00 29.91
C GLY A 355 35.33 -2.69 28.85
N VAL A 356 34.04 -2.37 28.78
CA VAL A 356 33.10 -3.00 27.83
C VAL A 356 33.36 -2.57 26.38
N CYS A 357 33.78 -1.32 26.17
CA CYS A 357 34.00 -0.77 24.83
C CYS A 357 35.47 -0.52 24.48
N ASP A 358 36.41 -0.93 25.34
CA ASP A 358 37.84 -0.60 25.29
C ASP A 358 38.12 0.87 24.94
N LYS A 359 37.39 1.79 25.58
CA LYS A 359 37.42 3.22 25.25
C LYS A 359 38.00 4.08 26.37
N ASN A 360 39.08 4.81 26.07
CA ASN A 360 39.66 5.82 26.95
C ASN A 360 38.94 7.17 26.81
N CYS A 361 38.57 7.78 27.92
CA CYS A 361 38.03 9.13 28.01
C CYS A 361 39.04 10.05 28.71
N ASN A 362 39.03 11.34 28.36
CA ASN A 362 39.96 12.32 28.94
C ASN A 362 39.46 12.96 30.26
N THR A 363 38.18 12.78 30.60
CA THR A 363 37.54 13.27 31.83
C THR A 363 36.50 12.27 32.31
N GLN A 364 36.17 12.31 33.61
CA GLN A 364 35.12 11.48 34.19
C GLN A 364 33.74 11.76 33.58
N ILE A 365 33.44 13.04 33.30
CA ILE A 365 32.16 13.45 32.70
C ILE A 365 31.95 12.77 31.35
N HIS A 366 32.98 12.73 30.49
CA HIS A 366 32.90 12.05 29.20
C HIS A 366 32.75 10.53 29.34
N LEU A 367 33.35 9.92 30.36
CA LEU A 367 33.15 8.50 30.63
C LEU A 367 31.70 8.22 31.05
N ASN A 368 31.11 9.04 31.91
CA ASN A 368 29.72 8.90 32.34
C ASN A 368 28.77 9.06 31.14
N GLN A 369 28.95 10.10 30.32
CA GLN A 369 28.16 10.29 29.09
C GLN A 369 28.33 9.14 28.08
N HIS A 370 29.54 8.58 27.98
CA HIS A 370 29.77 7.39 27.17
C HIS A 370 28.97 6.19 27.68
N LYS A 371 28.95 5.96 29.00
CA LYS A 371 28.18 4.87 29.62
C LYS A 371 26.67 5.03 29.42
N GLU A 372 26.16 6.25 29.36
CA GLU A 372 24.74 6.53 29.10
C GLU A 372 24.38 6.44 27.59
N SER A 373 25.36 6.31 26.70
CA SER A 373 25.11 6.32 25.26
C SER A 373 24.49 5.00 24.76
N LYS A 374 23.57 5.09 23.79
CA LYS A 374 22.93 3.90 23.15
C LYS A 374 23.94 2.89 22.60
N VAL A 375 25.11 3.35 22.17
CA VAL A 375 26.18 2.49 21.64
C VAL A 375 26.79 1.65 22.76
N HIS A 376 27.08 2.25 23.91
CA HIS A 376 27.59 1.52 25.06
C HIS A 376 26.55 0.53 25.59
N LEU A 377 25.29 0.95 25.76
CA LEU A 377 24.22 0.08 26.24
C LEU A 377 24.03 -1.16 25.35
N LYS A 378 24.14 -1.01 24.02
CA LYS A 378 24.14 -2.15 23.09
C LYS A 378 25.36 -3.07 23.26
N ALA A 379 26.54 -2.50 23.48
CA ALA A 379 27.75 -3.28 23.71
C ALA A 379 27.69 -4.04 25.04
N VAL A 380 27.11 -3.44 26.09
CA VAL A 380 26.84 -4.10 27.39
C VAL A 380 25.89 -5.28 27.19
N ALA A 381 24.74 -5.07 26.55
CA ALA A 381 23.79 -6.14 26.31
C ALA A 381 24.38 -7.29 25.46
N ALA A 382 25.22 -6.97 24.47
CA ALA A 382 25.92 -7.98 23.67
C ALA A 382 26.97 -8.75 24.49
N ALA A 383 27.69 -8.07 25.39
CA ALA A 383 28.65 -8.71 26.28
C ALA A 383 27.95 -9.61 27.32
N GLU A 384 26.83 -9.16 27.90
CA GLU A 384 26.00 -9.97 28.81
C GLU A 384 25.43 -11.21 28.11
N ALA A 385 24.95 -11.07 26.87
CA ALA A 385 24.48 -12.20 26.08
C ALA A 385 25.60 -13.21 25.76
N ALA A 386 26.83 -12.74 25.48
CA ALA A 386 27.97 -13.61 25.27
C ALA A 386 28.34 -14.39 26.53
N VAL A 387 28.36 -13.74 27.70
CA VAL A 387 28.61 -14.41 28.99
C VAL A 387 27.52 -15.43 29.32
N ALA A 388 26.25 -15.11 29.05
CA ALA A 388 25.14 -16.05 29.23
C ALA A 388 25.26 -17.27 28.31
N ALA A 389 25.67 -17.07 27.05
CA ALA A 389 25.90 -18.17 26.11
C ALA A 389 27.07 -19.07 26.54
N GLU A 390 28.16 -18.49 27.04
CA GLU A 390 29.33 -19.23 27.54
C GLU A 390 29.02 -20.01 28.84
N ALA A 391 28.18 -19.44 29.71
CA ALA A 391 27.68 -20.13 30.91
C ALA A 391 26.78 -21.33 30.55
N LEU A 392 25.91 -21.20 29.55
CA LEU A 392 25.14 -22.34 29.04
C LEU A 392 26.04 -23.42 28.45
N ALA A 393 27.02 -23.04 27.61
CA ALA A 393 27.96 -23.98 27.01
C ALA A 393 28.81 -24.71 28.06
N SER A 394 29.14 -24.06 29.18
CA SER A 394 29.88 -24.69 30.28
C SER A 394 29.01 -25.65 31.11
N SER A 395 27.69 -25.40 31.19
CA SER A 395 26.74 -26.25 31.90
C SER A 395 26.39 -27.56 31.18
N GLU A 396 26.58 -27.62 29.86
CA GLU A 396 26.37 -28.84 29.05
C GLU A 396 27.51 -29.88 29.18
N SER A 397 28.64 -29.55 29.82
CA SER A 397 29.72 -30.54 30.06
C SER A 397 29.55 -31.37 31.34
N CYS A 398 28.49 -31.12 32.12
CA CYS A 398 28.18 -31.83 33.36
C CYS A 398 27.10 -32.91 33.12
N GLY A 399 27.51 -34.04 32.52
CA GLY A 399 26.92 -35.37 32.68
C GLY A 399 25.40 -35.53 32.61
N PHE A 400 24.90 -36.02 31.47
CA PHE A 400 23.60 -36.68 31.41
C PHE A 400 23.81 -38.20 31.56
N PRO A 401 23.37 -38.84 32.67
CA PRO A 401 23.08 -40.25 32.66
C PRO A 401 21.78 -40.49 31.89
N GLU A 402 21.83 -41.53 31.08
CA GLU A 402 20.81 -42.08 30.20
C GLU A 402 19.51 -42.45 30.96
N SER A 403 18.36 -42.42 30.24
CA SER A 403 16.96 -42.64 30.67
C SER A 403 16.27 -41.41 31.28
N CYS A 404 15.04 -41.04 30.91
CA CYS A 404 13.86 -41.87 30.72
C CYS A 404 12.76 -41.14 29.94
N ASP A 405 11.89 -41.94 29.34
CA ASP A 405 10.64 -41.61 28.64
C ASP A 405 9.71 -40.66 29.43
N GLY A 406 8.99 -39.80 28.72
CA GLY A 406 7.94 -38.98 29.34
C GLY A 406 7.29 -37.98 28.40
N SER A 407 6.17 -38.40 27.81
CA SER A 407 5.15 -37.60 27.13
C SER A 407 4.61 -36.43 27.96
N GLU A 408 4.40 -35.25 27.35
CA GLU A 408 3.30 -34.26 27.59
C GLU A 408 3.62 -32.97 26.79
N SER A 409 2.82 -32.58 25.79
CA SER A 409 1.62 -31.74 25.88
C SER A 409 1.83 -30.33 26.48
N CYS A 410 2.03 -29.32 25.63
CA CYS A 410 1.57 -27.92 25.75
C CYS A 410 2.15 -27.16 24.53
N GLY A 411 1.51 -26.21 23.85
CA GLY A 411 0.59 -25.15 24.27
C GLY A 411 1.09 -23.90 23.55
N SER A 412 0.55 -23.61 22.36
CA SER A 412 1.04 -22.50 21.52
C SER A 412 0.58 -21.14 22.05
N PRO A 413 1.46 -20.13 22.13
CA PRO A 413 1.07 -18.80 22.60
C PRO A 413 0.43 -17.97 21.49
N GLU A 414 -0.54 -17.18 21.92
CA GLU A 414 -1.19 -16.13 21.15
C GLU A 414 -0.19 -15.01 20.81
N SER A 415 -0.10 -14.66 19.53
CA SER A 415 0.48 -13.41 19.02
C SER A 415 -0.58 -12.80 18.10
N GLY A 416 -1.10 -11.59 18.29
CA GLY A 416 -0.50 -10.40 18.86
C GLY A 416 -0.41 -9.33 17.75
N GLY A 417 -1.50 -8.58 17.56
CA GLY A 417 -1.52 -7.23 16.99
C GLY A 417 -1.18 -7.05 15.50
N SER A 418 -2.22 -7.01 14.65
CA SER A 418 -2.13 -6.38 13.32
C SER A 418 -2.19 -4.86 13.45
N PRO A 419 -1.31 -4.09 12.78
CA PRO A 419 -1.42 -2.65 12.73
C PRO A 419 -2.49 -2.22 11.71
N GLU A 420 -3.39 -1.35 12.15
CA GLU A 420 -4.34 -0.62 11.32
C GLU A 420 -3.61 0.17 10.23
N SER A 421 -3.92 -0.12 8.97
CA SER A 421 -3.38 0.58 7.80
C SER A 421 -4.49 1.36 7.10
N ASP A 422 -4.97 2.43 7.72
CA ASP A 422 -5.85 3.41 7.10
C ASP A 422 -5.16 4.77 7.03
N GLY A 423 -5.13 5.35 5.82
CA GLY A 423 -4.72 6.75 5.63
C GLY A 423 -3.80 7.02 4.44
N PHE A 424 -4.24 6.74 3.21
CA PHE A 424 -3.57 7.29 2.02
C PHE A 424 -4.48 7.73 0.87
N LEU A 425 -5.80 7.93 1.08
CA LEU A 425 -6.70 8.31 -0.02
C LEU A 425 -7.43 9.66 0.09
N GLU A 426 -7.27 10.43 1.17
CA GLU A 426 -8.08 11.64 1.39
C GLU A 426 -7.67 12.93 0.66
N ALA A 427 -6.73 12.90 -0.29
CA ALA A 427 -6.28 14.13 -0.95
C ALA A 427 -7.08 14.55 -2.22
N PHE A 428 -8.14 13.83 -2.61
CA PHE A 428 -8.88 14.12 -3.86
C PHE A 428 -10.41 14.29 -3.74
N ALA A 429 -11.00 14.15 -2.55
CA ALA A 429 -12.44 14.31 -2.35
C ALA A 429 -12.79 15.76 -1.94
N SER A 430 -12.75 16.71 -2.89
CA SER A 430 -13.43 18.01 -2.78
C SER A 430 -13.63 18.59 -4.19
N LEU A 431 -14.55 17.97 -4.91
CA LEU A 431 -15.19 18.53 -6.09
C LEU A 431 -16.69 18.43 -5.85
N GLU A 432 -17.28 19.47 -5.25
CA GLU A 432 -18.70 19.72 -5.42
C GLU A 432 -18.93 19.97 -6.92
N SER A 433 -19.73 19.11 -7.53
CA SER A 433 -20.16 19.25 -8.91
C SER A 433 -21.24 20.34 -8.95
N PRO A 434 -21.19 21.34 -9.84
CA PRO A 434 -22.26 22.32 -9.95
C PRO A 434 -23.53 21.61 -10.43
N ALA A 435 -24.61 21.75 -9.65
CA ALA A 435 -25.93 21.25 -9.98
C ALA A 435 -26.35 21.76 -11.37
N SER A 436 -26.53 20.85 -12.32
CA SER A 436 -27.12 21.13 -13.61
C SER A 436 -28.63 21.32 -13.40
N ALA A 437 -29.06 22.58 -13.35
CA ALA A 437 -30.48 22.94 -13.38
C ALA A 437 -31.00 22.73 -14.81
N TYR A 438 -31.61 21.57 -15.07
CA TYR A 438 -32.54 21.44 -16.19
C TYR A 438 -33.87 22.07 -15.79
N SER A 439 -34.04 23.33 -16.18
CA SER A 439 -35.33 24.03 -16.14
C SER A 439 -36.16 23.59 -17.36
N THR A 440 -37.15 22.74 -17.14
CA THR A 440 -38.25 22.54 -18.08
C THR A 440 -39.25 23.69 -17.94
N THR A 441 -39.13 24.70 -18.79
CA THR A 441 -40.25 25.59 -19.12
C THR A 441 -40.97 25.01 -20.33
N GLY A 442 -42.19 24.52 -20.13
CA GLY A 442 -43.16 24.30 -21.19
C GLY A 442 -44.27 25.37 -21.08
N PRO A 443 -44.89 25.77 -22.21
CA PRO A 443 -46.16 26.50 -22.20
C PRO A 443 -47.33 25.65 -21.71
#